data_AF-A0A6G0YPV1-F1
#
_entry.id   AF-A0A6G0YPV1-F1
#
_cell.length_a   1.000
_cell.length_b   1.000
_cell.length_c   1.000
_cell.angle_alpha   90.00
_cell.angle_beta   90.00
_cell.angle_gamma   90.00
#
_symmetry.space_group_name_H-M   'P 1'
#
loop_
_entity.id
_entity.type
_entity.pdbx_description
1 polymer ?
#
loop_
_entity_poly.entity_id
_entity_poly.type
_entity_poly.pdbx_seq_one_letter_code
_entity_poly.pdbx_strand_id
1 'polypeptide(L)'
;MISNNERRLIIDLSRFRDHLPNKKKTLLQQFREEEVLLKLALKQVVETINLEYVNRYEEFFVGFEGSFGSHNVTPQTLNSDYIHKLVCVEGVV
;
A
#
# COMPACT_ATOMS: atom_id res chain seq x y z
N MET A 1 -12.88 -0.84 -6.62
CA MET A 1 -13.02 0.25 -5.63
C MET A 1 -14.33 1.05 -5.76
N ILE A 2 -14.44 2.09 -6.58
CA ILE A 2 -15.60 3.02 -6.56
C ILE A 2 -16.93 2.32 -6.87
N SER A 3 -16.99 1.55 -7.96
CA SER A 3 -18.19 0.80 -8.33
C SER A 3 -18.59 -0.27 -7.31
N ASN A 4 -17.62 -0.77 -6.54
CA ASN A 4 -17.83 -1.77 -5.49
C ASN A 4 -18.06 -1.14 -4.10
N ASN A 5 -18.07 0.20 -4.01
CA ASN A 5 -18.23 0.94 -2.76
C ASN A 5 -17.17 0.57 -1.69
N GLU A 6 -15.95 0.28 -2.14
CA GLU A 6 -14.80 -0.07 -1.30
C GLU A 6 -13.94 1.15 -0.99
N ARG A 7 -13.27 1.15 0.16
CA ARG A 7 -12.38 2.26 0.58
C ARG A 7 -10.91 1.99 0.35
N ARG A 8 -10.54 0.79 -0.09
CA ARG A 8 -9.14 0.36 -0.25
C ARG A 8 -8.81 0.13 -1.72
N LEU A 9 -7.71 0.75 -2.18
CA LEU A 9 -7.11 0.44 -3.48
C LEU A 9 -5.95 -0.53 -3.29
N ILE A 10 -5.95 -1.65 -4.00
CA ILE A 10 -4.81 -2.58 -4.03
C ILE A 10 -3.85 -2.17 -5.14
N ILE A 11 -2.58 -2.00 -4.78
CA ILE A 11 -1.50 -1.56 -5.68
C ILE A 11 -0.54 -2.73 -5.90
N ASP A 12 -0.33 -3.10 -7.17
CA ASP A 12 0.68 -4.08 -7.55
C ASP A 12 2.10 -3.47 -7.48
N LEU A 13 2.93 -4.02 -6.60
CA LEU A 13 4.32 -3.63 -6.39
C LEU A 13 5.22 -3.92 -7.59
N SER A 14 4.81 -4.78 -8.50
CA SER A 14 5.53 -5.09 -9.74
C SER A 14 5.40 -3.92 -10.70
N ARG A 15 4.18 -3.44 -10.92
CA ARG A 15 3.91 -2.24 -11.74
C ARG A 15 4.49 -0.98 -11.10
N PHE A 16 4.43 -0.87 -9.78
CA PHE A 16 5.04 0.25 -9.05
C PHE A 16 6.56 0.34 -9.31
N ARG A 17 7.25 -0.80 -9.37
CA ARG A 17 8.68 -0.85 -9.71
C ARG A 17 8.95 -0.33 -11.12
N ASP A 18 8.11 -0.71 -12.08
CA ASP A 18 8.36 -0.41 -13.49
C ASP A 18 8.15 1.09 -13.78
N HIS A 19 7.22 1.74 -13.07
CA HIS A 19 7.03 3.19 -13.15
C HIS A 19 8.03 3.98 -12.27
N LEU A 20 8.37 3.46 -11.09
CA LEU A 20 9.15 4.17 -10.07
C LEU A 20 10.18 3.23 -9.40
N PRO A 21 11.25 2.85 -10.11
CA PRO A 21 12.19 1.82 -9.64
C PRO A 21 12.91 2.19 -8.34
N ASN A 22 13.23 3.49 -8.18
CA ASN A 22 13.92 3.98 -6.98
C ASN A 22 13.00 4.02 -5.76
N LYS A 23 11.69 4.25 -5.94
CA LYS A 23 10.74 4.38 -4.83
C LYS A 23 10.31 3.05 -4.23
N LYS A 24 10.40 1.93 -4.97
CA LYS A 24 10.00 0.62 -4.42
C LYS A 24 10.79 0.26 -3.17
N LYS A 25 12.10 0.51 -3.16
CA LYS A 25 12.95 0.24 -1.99
C LYS A 25 12.56 1.15 -0.82
N THR A 26 12.36 2.43 -1.07
CA THR A 26 11.92 3.42 -0.07
C THR A 26 10.56 3.04 0.53
N LEU A 27 9.58 2.64 -0.30
CA LEU A 27 8.26 2.19 0.15
C LEU A 27 8.35 1.01 1.12
N LEU A 28 9.22 0.03 0.83
CA LEU A 28 9.39 -1.14 1.69
C LEU A 28 10.13 -0.82 3.00
N GLN A 29 11.07 0.14 2.98
CA GLN A 29 11.89 0.49 4.14
C GLN A 29 11.28 1.57 5.04
N GLN A 30 10.58 2.55 4.46
CA GLN A 30 10.00 3.73 5.13
C GLN A 30 8.49 3.77 4.86
N PHE A 31 7.81 2.67 5.17
CA PHE A 31 6.41 2.49 4.79
C PHE A 31 5.48 3.54 5.40
N ARG A 32 5.72 3.94 6.65
CA ARG A 32 4.84 4.86 7.39
C ARG A 32 4.65 6.21 6.68
N GLU A 33 5.73 6.80 6.17
CA GLU A 33 5.69 8.10 5.51
C GLU A 33 5.01 7.99 4.14
N GLU A 34 5.37 6.96 3.37
CA GLU A 34 4.78 6.70 2.06
C GLU A 34 3.29 6.31 2.15
N GLU A 35 2.86 5.62 3.21
CA GLU A 35 1.44 5.28 3.42
C GLU A 35 0.58 6.54 3.51
N VAL A 36 0.99 7.52 4.31
CA VAL A 36 0.24 8.79 4.48
C VAL A 36 0.16 9.54 3.15
N LEU A 37 1.28 9.63 2.43
CA LEU A 37 1.33 10.29 1.13
C LEU A 37 0.43 9.60 0.09
N LEU A 38 0.44 8.26 0.05
CA LEU A 38 -0.38 7.48 -0.87
C LEU A 38 -1.87 7.60 -0.57
N LYS A 39 -2.27 7.63 0.71
CA LYS A 39 -3.67 7.87 1.10
C LYS A 39 -4.16 9.24 0.66
N LEU A 40 -3.34 10.28 0.86
CA LEU A 40 -3.66 11.65 0.44
C LEU A 40 -3.75 11.75 -1.09
N ALA A 41 -2.79 11.17 -1.81
CA ALA A 41 -2.80 11.13 -3.26
C ALA A 41 -4.03 10.39 -3.81
N LEU A 42 -4.40 9.26 -3.20
CA LEU A 42 -5.60 8.52 -3.56
C LEU A 42 -6.86 9.37 -3.37
N LYS A 43 -6.98 10.08 -2.23
CA LYS A 43 -8.11 10.97 -1.96
C LYS A 43 -8.25 12.05 -3.03
N GLN A 44 -7.16 12.71 -3.42
CA GLN A 44 -7.15 13.74 -4.47
C GLN A 44 -7.58 13.20 -5.85
N VAL A 45 -7.12 12.00 -6.20
CA VAL A 45 -7.50 11.35 -7.46
C VAL A 45 -9.00 11.01 -7.45
N VAL A 46 -9.50 10.47 -6.35
CA VAL A 46 -10.93 10.13 -6.21
C VAL A 46 -11.80 11.38 -6.20
N GLU A 47 -11.35 12.48 -5.58
CA GLU A 47 -12.04 13.78 -5.59
C GLU A 47 -12.21 14.32 -7.01
N THR A 48 -11.19 14.16 -7.85
CA THR A 48 -11.22 14.57 -9.27
C THR A 48 -12.23 13.73 -10.08
N ILE A 49 -12.48 12.48 -9.68
CA ILE A 49 -13.36 11.56 -10.40
C ILE A 49 -14.81 11.65 -9.90
N ASN A 50 -15.02 11.70 -8.58
CA ASN A 50 -16.34 11.71 -7.96
C ASN A 50 -16.33 12.34 -6.56
N LEU A 51 -16.80 13.58 -6.47
CA LEU A 51 -16.85 14.36 -5.24
C LEU A 51 -17.83 13.78 -4.19
N GLU A 52 -18.98 13.25 -4.64
CA GLU A 52 -19.97 12.64 -3.74
C GLU A 52 -19.45 11.37 -3.07
N TYR A 53 -18.56 10.64 -3.75
CA TYR A 53 -17.94 9.45 -3.22
C TYR A 53 -16.94 9.78 -2.11
N VAL A 54 -16.15 10.85 -2.28
CA VAL A 54 -15.23 11.32 -1.24
C VAL A 54 -15.97 11.75 0.02
N ASN A 55 -17.10 12.46 -0.12
CA ASN A 55 -17.88 12.91 1.03
C ASN A 55 -18.53 11.78 1.83
N ARG A 56 -18.71 10.60 1.23
CA ARG A 56 -19.23 9.40 1.91
C ARG A 56 -18.19 8.71 2.80
N TYR A 57 -16.91 8.99 2.61
CA TYR A 57 -15.83 8.28 3.27
C TYR A 57 -14.81 9.23 3.89
N GLU A 58 -14.62 9.12 5.20
CA GLU A 58 -13.68 9.95 5.95
C GLU A 58 -12.22 9.69 5.55
N GLU A 59 -11.87 8.42 5.34
CA GLU A 59 -10.51 7.99 4.98
C GLU A 59 -10.52 6.90 3.88
N PHE A 60 -9.53 6.96 3.00
CA PHE A 60 -9.21 5.94 2.02
C PHE A 60 -7.93 5.19 2.42
N PHE A 61 -7.85 3.92 2.06
CA PHE A 61 -6.73 3.06 2.37
C PHE A 61 -6.04 2.56 1.11
N VAL A 62 -4.77 2.21 1.25
CA VAL A 62 -4.02 1.51 0.21
C VAL A 62 -3.61 0.14 0.74
N GLY A 63 -3.69 -0.86 -0.13
CA GLY A 63 -3.14 -2.19 0.09
C GLY A 63 -2.11 -2.48 -0.99
N PHE A 64 -1.26 -3.47 -0.73
CA PHE A 64 -0.19 -3.84 -1.65
C PHE A 64 -0.25 -5.33 -1.94
N GLU A 65 -0.01 -5.68 -3.19
CA GLU A 65 0.12 -7.05 -3.65
C GLU A 65 1.33 -7.22 -4.57
N GLY A 66 1.69 -8.46 -4.85
CA GLY A 66 2.80 -8.80 -5.74
C GLY A 66 4.08 -9.16 -4.98
N SER A 67 5.24 -8.92 -5.61
CA SER A 67 6.53 -9.39 -5.09
C SER A 67 7.21 -8.36 -4.17
N PHE A 68 7.36 -8.72 -2.89
CA PHE A 68 8.09 -7.93 -1.88
C PHE A 68 9.58 -8.27 -1.79
N GLY A 69 10.05 -9.28 -2.54
CA GLY A 69 11.46 -9.65 -2.60
C GLY A 69 12.00 -10.09 -1.23
N SER A 70 13.04 -9.44 -0.73
CA SER A 70 13.66 -9.76 0.57
C SER A 70 12.76 -9.47 1.78
N HIS A 71 11.60 -8.84 1.58
CA HIS A 71 10.61 -8.58 2.63
C HIS A 71 9.51 -9.66 2.69
N ASN A 72 9.60 -10.70 1.86
CA ASN A 72 8.82 -11.93 2.04
C ASN A 72 9.48 -12.74 3.16
N VAL A 73 8.78 -12.86 4.30
CA VAL A 73 9.30 -13.51 5.50
C VAL A 73 8.30 -14.54 6.02
N THR A 74 8.81 -15.51 6.77
CA THR A 74 7.98 -16.43 7.56
C THR A 74 7.83 -15.87 8.98
N PRO A 75 6.84 -16.35 9.76
CA PRO A 75 6.73 -16.01 11.18
C PRO A 75 8.03 -16.26 11.96
N GLN A 76 8.83 -17.27 11.57
CA GLN A 76 10.11 -17.58 12.20
C GLN A 76 11.23 -16.57 11.86
N THR A 77 11.21 -15.99 10.65
CA THR A 77 12.22 -15.04 10.18
C THR A 77 11.82 -13.57 10.40
N LEU A 78 10.63 -13.32 10.95
CA LEU A 78 10.16 -11.99 11.30
C LEU A 78 10.83 -11.53 12.61
N ASN A 79 11.87 -10.71 12.49
CA ASN A 79 12.63 -10.17 13.61
C ASN A 79 12.45 -8.64 13.76
N SER A 80 13.13 -8.04 14.73
CA SER A 80 13.07 -6.59 14.99
C SER A 80 13.58 -5.72 13.86
N ASP A 81 14.33 -6.27 12.89
CA ASP A 81 14.85 -5.50 11.75
C ASP A 81 13.72 -5.04 10.81
N TYR A 82 12.54 -5.66 10.91
CA TYR A 82 11.36 -5.33 10.11
C TYR A 82 10.39 -4.33 10.79
N ILE A 83 10.73 -3.79 11.96
CA ILE A 83 9.93 -2.75 12.61
C ILE A 83 9.77 -1.54 11.67
N HIS A 84 8.53 -1.07 11.51
CA HIS A 84 8.13 0.02 10.60
C HIS A 84 8.38 -0.23 9.10
N LYS A 85 8.69 -1.46 8.69
CA LYS A 85 8.84 -1.86 7.30
C LYS A 85 7.60 -2.60 6.81
N LEU A 86 7.33 -2.51 5.51
CA LEU A 86 6.28 -3.31 4.88
C LEU A 86 6.83 -4.72 4.60
N VAL A 87 6.14 -5.75 5.08
CA VAL A 87 6.53 -7.15 4.89
C VAL A 87 5.35 -7.98 4.42
N CYS A 88 5.64 -9.05 3.70
CA CYS A 88 4.67 -10.10 3.39
C CYS A 88 4.96 -11.31 4.26
N VAL A 89 3.96 -11.82 4.96
CA VAL A 89 4.09 -12.98 5.85
C VAL A 89 3.17 -14.08 5.34
N GLU A 90 3.73 -15.28 5.18
CA GLU A 90 2.99 -16.47 4.76
C GLU A 90 2.87 -17.46 5.93
N GLY A 91 1.68 -18.04 6.11
CA GLY A 91 1.40 -18.97 7.21
C GLY A 91 -0.03 -19.51 7.20
N VAL A 92 -0.32 -20.38 8.15
CA VAL A 92 -1.66 -20.95 8.38
C VAL A 92 -2.41 -20.05 9.38
N VAL A 93 -3.72 -19.86 9.16
CA VAL A 93 -4.63 -19.08 10.03
C VAL A 93 -5.17 -19.93 11.16
#